data_AF-A0A2D6W4Q0-F1
#
_entry.id   AF-A0A2D6W4Q0-F1
#
_cell.length_a   1.000
_cell.length_b   1.000
_cell.length_c   1.000
_cell.angle_alpha   90.00
_cell.angle_beta   90.00
_cell.angle_gamma   90.00
#
_symmetry.space_group_name_H-M   'P 1'
#
loop_
_entity.id
_entity.type
_entity.pdbx_description
1 polymer ?
#
loop_
_entity_poly.entity_id
_entity_poly.type
_entity_poly.pdbx_seq_one_letter_code
_entity_poly.pdbx_strand_id
1 'polypeptide(L)'
;MSKILGIDEAGRGPVIGPLVMCGVSVKEEDEKELVKLKVKDSKLLTKEKREYMFDKIQDISYKYEVIVVSPDEVDKAVNNHDGLNLNRLEARKSAEIINLLNPDKAIIDAPSNNISSFREYISNYIKNKKLELILEHKADMKYPIVSAASIIAKVTRDREIEKIKKKIKVNFGSGYMSDPKTVIFLEKYFEKYPKIFRKSWAPYKNISSKKFQKKLDLFADFINKAEHKNKNLAIKLKKLEDFGYTFIPTSAEHEHVRMKGPCTITLYKSGKLLIQGKEEHKKAVEKILK
;
A
#
# COMPACT_ATOMS: atom_id res chain seq x y z
N MET A 1 -0.81 24.99 32.63
CA MET A 1 0.25 24.00 32.31
C MET A 1 0.23 23.77 30.81
N SER A 2 1.38 23.93 30.17
CA SER A 2 1.54 23.78 28.71
C SER A 2 1.64 22.30 28.32
N LYS A 3 1.01 21.91 27.22
CA LYS A 3 1.04 20.56 26.65
C LYS A 3 1.88 20.54 25.38
N ILE A 4 2.84 19.62 25.35
CA ILE A 4 3.69 19.37 24.19
C ILE A 4 3.21 18.10 23.49
N LEU A 5 3.22 18.10 22.16
CA LEU A 5 2.88 16.98 21.30
C LEU A 5 4.06 16.66 20.38
N GLY A 6 4.46 15.39 20.33
CA GLY A 6 5.38 14.85 19.32
C GLY A 6 4.61 13.99 18.32
N ILE A 7 4.90 14.13 17.03
CA ILE A 7 4.28 13.34 15.96
C ILE A 7 5.35 12.73 15.08
N ASP A 8 5.21 11.43 14.82
CA ASP A 8 6.08 10.67 13.91
C ASP A 8 5.28 9.52 13.27
N GLU A 9 5.85 8.89 12.24
CA GLU A 9 5.24 7.78 11.51
C GLU A 9 6.06 6.48 11.52
N ALA A 10 5.40 5.40 11.13
CA ALA A 10 6.04 4.14 10.80
C ALA A 10 5.43 3.51 9.56
N GLY A 11 6.27 2.92 8.72
CA GLY A 11 5.81 2.21 7.53
C GLY A 11 5.55 3.14 6.34
N ARG A 12 6.36 4.17 6.15
CA ARG A 12 6.28 5.03 4.97
C ARG A 12 6.73 4.32 3.67
N GLY A 13 7.83 3.57 3.71
CA GLY A 13 8.41 2.89 2.53
C GLY A 13 7.93 1.48 2.11
N PRO A 14 7.38 0.60 2.97
CA PRO A 14 7.11 -0.79 2.62
C PRO A 14 6.02 -0.89 1.55
N VAL A 15 6.09 -1.94 0.72
CA VAL A 15 5.06 -2.26 -0.29
C VAL A 15 3.86 -3.00 0.31
N ILE A 16 4.02 -3.60 1.48
CA ILE A 16 2.97 -4.34 2.21
C ILE A 16 2.60 -3.60 3.50
N GLY A 17 1.31 -3.51 3.75
CA GLY A 17 0.74 -3.07 5.02
C GLY A 17 0.58 -1.55 5.17
N PRO A 18 0.05 -1.12 6.32
CA PRO A 18 -0.37 0.25 6.54
C PRO A 18 0.81 1.20 6.77
N LEU A 19 0.54 2.49 6.59
CA LEU A 19 1.29 3.59 7.19
C LEU A 19 0.64 3.90 8.53
N VAL A 20 1.43 4.07 9.60
CA VAL A 20 0.91 4.39 10.94
C VAL A 20 1.45 5.74 11.36
N MET A 21 0.57 6.68 11.67
CA MET A 21 0.89 7.99 12.26
C MET A 21 0.59 7.92 13.74
N CYS A 22 1.45 8.48 14.59
CA CYS A 22 1.20 8.56 16.02
C CYS A 22 1.50 9.97 16.53
N GLY A 23 0.64 10.46 17.42
CA GLY A 23 0.91 11.63 18.26
C GLY A 23 0.97 11.25 19.72
N VAL A 24 1.99 11.70 20.44
CA VAL A 24 2.12 11.55 21.89
C VAL A 24 2.15 12.92 22.53
N SER A 25 1.22 13.18 23.45
CA SER A 25 1.15 14.43 24.20
C SER A 25 1.45 14.20 25.68
N VAL A 26 2.30 15.07 26.23
CA VAL A 26 2.64 15.12 27.66
C VAL A 26 2.45 16.54 28.18
N LYS A 27 2.30 16.69 29.49
CA LYS A 27 2.53 18.00 30.12
C LYS A 27 4.02 18.31 30.04
N GLU A 28 4.37 19.57 29.83
CA GLU A 28 5.77 19.99 29.68
C GLU A 28 6.65 19.58 30.88
N GLU A 29 6.12 19.60 32.10
CA GLU A 29 6.81 19.16 33.32
C GLU A 29 7.13 17.66 33.38
N ASP A 30 6.41 16.84 32.60
CA ASP A 30 6.55 15.38 32.54
C ASP A 30 7.47 14.92 31.40
N GLU A 31 7.92 15.80 30.50
CA GLU A 31 8.79 15.43 29.37
C GLU A 31 10.12 14.81 29.86
N LYS A 32 10.60 15.22 31.03
CA LYS A 32 11.78 14.65 31.69
C LYS A 32 11.67 13.14 31.95
N GLU A 33 10.45 12.61 32.13
CA GLU A 33 10.24 11.17 32.32
C GLU A 33 10.49 10.38 31.03
N LEU A 34 10.19 10.96 29.86
CA LEU A 34 10.55 10.38 28.57
C LEU A 34 12.08 10.34 28.37
N VAL A 35 12.79 11.38 28.83
CA VAL A 35 14.26 11.41 28.81
C VAL A 35 14.84 10.29 29.68
N LYS A 36 14.32 10.13 30.90
CA LYS A 36 14.74 9.05 31.82
C LYS A 36 14.47 7.66 31.24
N LEU A 37 13.40 7.49 30.48
CA LEU A 37 13.06 6.25 29.77
C LEU A 37 14.01 5.97 28.57
N LYS A 38 14.86 6.92 28.18
CA LYS A 38 15.84 6.80 27.07
C LYS A 38 15.20 6.46 25.73
N VAL A 39 14.04 7.06 25.44
CA VAL A 39 13.28 6.82 24.20
C VAL A 39 14.05 7.13 22.90
N LYS A 40 15.09 7.97 22.96
CA LYS A 40 15.95 8.32 21.82
C LYS A 40 16.83 7.18 21.32
N ASP A 41 17.15 6.22 22.18
CA ASP A 41 18.00 5.07 21.82
C ASP A 41 17.21 3.97 21.07
N SER A 42 15.97 4.28 20.66
CA SER A 42 15.00 3.31 20.18
C SER A 42 15.31 2.65 18.84
N LYS A 43 16.14 3.27 18.01
CA LYS A 43 16.56 2.72 16.72
C LYS A 43 17.39 1.44 16.84
N LEU A 44 18.00 1.20 18.00
CA LEU A 44 18.78 -0.01 18.32
C LEU A 44 18.00 -1.02 19.18
N LEU A 45 16.72 -0.76 19.46
CA LEU A 45 15.94 -1.62 20.35
C LEU A 45 15.38 -2.84 19.61
N THR A 46 15.44 -3.97 20.32
CA THR A 46 14.73 -5.19 19.95
C THR A 46 13.22 -4.97 20.01
N LYS A 47 12.44 -5.86 19.39
CA LYS A 47 10.98 -5.80 19.40
C LYS A 47 10.45 -5.80 20.83
N GLU A 48 10.98 -6.66 21.69
CA GLU A 48 10.56 -6.82 23.09
C GLU A 48 10.80 -5.54 23.89
N LYS A 49 11.96 -4.88 23.68
CA LYS A 49 12.25 -3.59 24.33
C LYS A 49 11.31 -2.49 23.85
N ARG A 50 10.94 -2.48 22.56
CA ARG A 50 9.96 -1.51 22.03
C ARG A 50 8.56 -1.74 22.61
N GLU A 51 8.12 -2.99 22.75
CA GLU A 51 6.84 -3.34 23.39
C GLU A 51 6.83 -2.87 24.87
N TYR A 52 7.91 -3.12 25.61
CA TYR A 52 8.02 -2.58 26.98
C TYR A 52 7.99 -1.04 27.03
N MET A 53 8.70 -0.38 26.12
CA MET A 53 8.69 1.09 26.04
C MET A 53 7.33 1.64 25.64
N PHE A 54 6.58 0.94 24.78
CA PHE A 54 5.22 1.33 24.40
C PHE A 54 4.35 1.50 25.65
N ASP A 55 4.34 0.49 26.53
CA ASP A 55 3.53 0.52 27.75
C ASP A 55 3.97 1.68 28.66
N LYS A 56 5.29 1.87 28.84
CA LYS A 56 5.82 2.99 29.66
C LYS A 56 5.54 4.37 29.09
N ILE A 57 5.58 4.53 27.77
CA ILE A 57 5.23 5.80 27.14
C ILE A 57 3.75 6.09 27.36
N GLN A 58 2.87 5.09 27.26
CA GLN A 58 1.44 5.27 27.53
C GLN A 58 1.21 5.73 28.97
N ASP A 59 1.89 5.13 29.95
CA ASP A 59 1.80 5.53 31.37
C ASP A 59 2.20 6.99 31.61
N ILE A 60 3.23 7.48 30.90
CA ILE A 60 3.73 8.86 31.00
C ILE A 60 2.87 9.85 30.21
N SER A 61 2.21 9.38 29.14
CA SER A 61 1.47 10.24 28.22
C SER A 61 0.25 10.84 28.90
N TYR A 62 0.05 12.15 28.73
CA TYR A 62 -1.23 12.76 29.06
C TYR A 62 -2.33 12.21 28.13
N LYS A 63 -2.03 12.17 26.83
CA LYS A 63 -2.85 11.55 25.77
C LYS A 63 -1.96 11.10 24.63
N TYR A 64 -2.39 10.12 23.86
CA TYR A 64 -1.80 9.79 22.58
C TYR A 64 -2.89 9.42 21.58
N GLU A 65 -2.59 9.52 20.29
CA GLU A 65 -3.51 9.21 19.20
C GLU A 65 -2.76 8.43 18.12
N VAL A 66 -3.39 7.38 17.58
CA VAL A 66 -2.77 6.54 16.55
C VAL A 66 -3.72 6.39 15.38
N ILE A 67 -3.27 6.83 14.20
CA ILE A 67 -4.01 6.70 12.95
C ILE A 67 -3.33 5.65 12.09
N VAL A 68 -4.06 4.58 11.78
CA VAL A 68 -3.63 3.52 10.85
C VAL A 68 -4.19 3.81 9.46
N VAL A 69 -3.31 4.20 8.54
CA VAL A 69 -3.64 4.51 7.14
C VAL A 69 -3.49 3.26 6.29
N SER A 70 -4.60 2.81 5.70
CA SER A 70 -4.64 1.58 4.91
C SER A 70 -3.85 1.68 3.58
N PRO A 71 -3.41 0.56 2.97
CA PRO A 71 -2.80 0.58 1.65
C PRO A 71 -3.66 1.25 0.57
N ASP A 72 -4.98 1.03 0.61
CA ASP A 72 -5.92 1.64 -0.33
C ASP A 72 -6.01 3.17 -0.15
N GLU A 73 -5.94 3.68 1.09
CA GLU A 73 -5.92 5.13 1.36
C GLU A 73 -4.60 5.76 0.91
N VAL A 74 -3.47 5.08 1.13
CA VAL A 74 -2.16 5.47 0.59
C VAL A 74 -2.20 5.52 -0.94
N ASP A 75 -2.74 4.48 -1.59
CA ASP A 75 -2.85 4.42 -3.05
C ASP A 75 -3.74 5.53 -3.61
N LYS A 76 -4.86 5.81 -2.95
CA LYS A 76 -5.75 6.92 -3.32
C LYS A 76 -5.00 8.25 -3.24
N ALA A 77 -4.22 8.48 -2.19
CA ALA A 77 -3.47 9.73 -2.05
C ALA A 77 -2.38 9.88 -3.12
N VAL A 78 -1.65 8.80 -3.45
CA VAL A 78 -0.52 8.85 -4.38
C VAL A 78 -0.94 8.88 -5.85
N ASN A 79 -2.05 8.21 -6.21
CA ASN A 79 -2.54 8.20 -7.58
C ASN A 79 -3.43 9.41 -7.91
N ASN A 80 -3.77 10.26 -6.94
CA ASN A 80 -4.72 11.34 -7.21
C ASN A 80 -4.10 12.45 -8.05
N HIS A 81 -4.82 12.91 -9.08
CA HIS A 81 -4.39 13.99 -9.95
C HIS A 81 -4.57 15.38 -9.31
N ASP A 82 -5.29 15.47 -8.19
CA ASP A 82 -5.56 16.71 -7.43
C ASP A 82 -4.35 17.23 -6.61
N GLY A 83 -3.16 16.72 -6.89
CA GLY A 83 -1.92 17.09 -6.22
C GLY A 83 -1.76 16.54 -4.80
N LEU A 84 -2.62 15.63 -4.33
CA LEU A 84 -2.33 14.85 -3.13
C LEU A 84 -1.12 13.95 -3.38
N ASN A 85 -0.29 13.79 -2.37
CA ASN A 85 0.85 12.87 -2.36
C ASN A 85 1.04 12.37 -0.93
N LEU A 86 2.01 11.48 -0.73
CA LEU A 86 2.25 10.89 0.59
C LEU A 86 2.52 11.96 1.66
N ASN A 87 3.35 12.97 1.35
CA ASN A 87 3.65 14.07 2.29
C ASN A 87 2.39 14.85 2.67
N ARG A 88 1.48 15.12 1.73
CA ARG A 88 0.22 15.84 2.01
C ARG A 88 -0.77 14.97 2.79
N LEU A 89 -0.79 13.66 2.55
CA LEU A 89 -1.55 12.72 3.38
C LEU A 89 -1.04 12.73 4.82
N GLU A 90 0.28 12.62 5.02
CA GLU A 90 0.94 12.71 6.31
C GLU A 90 0.61 14.03 7.00
N ALA A 91 0.70 15.17 6.30
CA ALA A 91 0.31 16.47 6.84
C ALA A 91 -1.15 16.51 7.32
N ARG A 92 -2.10 15.96 6.54
CA ARG A 92 -3.52 15.90 6.95
C ARG A 92 -3.72 15.05 8.20
N LYS A 93 -3.09 13.89 8.27
CA LYS A 93 -3.17 13.00 9.45
C LYS A 93 -2.50 13.62 10.67
N SER A 94 -1.39 14.33 10.50
CA SER A 94 -0.78 15.09 11.58
C SER A 94 -1.69 16.22 12.09
N ALA A 95 -2.35 16.96 11.19
CA ALA A 95 -3.33 17.97 11.59
C ALA A 95 -4.55 17.36 12.31
N GLU A 96 -5.02 16.18 11.88
CA GLU A 96 -6.06 15.41 12.55
C GLU A 96 -5.68 15.09 14.00
N ILE A 97 -4.48 14.53 14.21
CA ILE A 97 -3.90 14.26 15.53
C ILE A 97 -3.81 15.54 16.38
N ILE A 98 -3.28 16.63 15.82
CA ILE A 98 -3.16 17.93 16.51
C ILE A 98 -4.53 18.42 16.96
N ASN A 99 -5.53 18.35 16.10
CA ASN A 99 -6.87 18.82 16.39
C ASN A 99 -7.57 17.98 17.46
N LEU A 100 -7.32 16.67 17.52
CA LEU A 100 -7.85 15.76 18.53
C LEU A 100 -7.21 15.98 19.90
N LEU A 101 -5.88 16.13 19.93
CA LEU A 101 -5.12 16.25 21.18
C LEU A 101 -5.06 17.68 21.72
N ASN A 102 -5.28 18.67 20.86
CA ASN A 102 -5.31 20.11 21.16
C ASN A 102 -4.15 20.57 22.09
N PRO A 103 -2.89 20.41 21.65
CA PRO A 103 -1.72 20.83 22.43
C PRO A 103 -1.46 22.35 22.32
N ASP A 104 -0.56 22.85 23.16
CA ASP A 104 -0.05 24.23 23.09
C ASP A 104 1.15 24.31 22.12
N LYS A 105 1.95 23.23 22.05
CA LYS A 105 3.08 23.06 21.13
C LYS A 105 3.06 21.70 20.45
N ALA A 106 3.34 21.66 19.15
CA ALA A 106 3.46 20.42 18.38
C ALA A 106 4.80 20.37 17.62
N ILE A 107 5.49 19.24 17.71
CA ILE A 107 6.76 18.95 17.04
C ILE A 107 6.54 17.74 16.15
N ILE A 108 6.83 17.86 14.86
CA ILE A 108 6.58 16.80 13.86
C ILE A 108 7.90 16.45 13.17
N ASP A 109 8.17 15.15 13.02
CA ASP A 109 9.21 14.69 12.08
C ASP A 109 8.71 14.87 10.64
N ALA A 110 9.30 15.82 9.91
CA ALA A 110 8.80 16.23 8.62
C ALA A 110 9.37 15.33 7.50
N PRO A 111 8.51 14.70 6.67
CA PRO A 111 8.96 13.83 5.57
C PRO A 111 9.36 14.62 4.30
N SER A 112 9.23 15.95 4.30
CA SER A 112 9.31 16.80 3.10
C SER A 112 10.55 17.69 3.08
N ASN A 113 11.38 17.59 2.04
CA ASN A 113 12.53 18.47 1.82
C ASN A 113 12.16 19.96 1.72
N ASN A 114 10.90 20.27 1.39
CA ASN A 114 10.36 21.64 1.43
C ASN A 114 9.47 21.79 2.66
N ILE A 115 10.10 22.15 3.79
CA ILE A 115 9.42 22.36 5.07
C ILE A 115 8.44 23.53 5.00
N SER A 116 8.77 24.61 4.28
CA SER A 116 7.91 25.80 4.16
C SER A 116 6.57 25.48 3.50
N SER A 117 6.59 24.77 2.37
CA SER A 117 5.35 24.34 1.70
C SER A 117 4.56 23.35 2.55
N PHE A 118 5.25 22.44 3.27
CA PHE A 118 4.60 21.52 4.20
C PHE A 118 3.90 22.27 5.34
N ARG A 119 4.57 23.30 5.91
CA ARG A 119 4.03 24.17 6.95
C ARG A 119 2.77 24.88 6.50
N GLU A 120 2.79 25.50 5.33
CA GLU A 120 1.63 26.19 4.77
C GLU A 120 0.46 25.22 4.60
N TYR A 121 0.73 24.05 4.01
CA TYR A 121 -0.28 23.04 3.75
C TYR A 121 -0.91 22.51 5.04
N ILE A 122 -0.12 22.10 6.05
CA ILE A 122 -0.66 21.57 7.31
C ILE A 122 -1.44 22.64 8.10
N SER A 123 -0.99 23.89 8.07
CA SER A 123 -1.60 25.00 8.81
C SER A 123 -3.04 25.28 8.38
N ASN A 124 -3.39 24.97 7.13
CA ASN A 124 -4.76 25.07 6.63
C ASN A 124 -5.74 24.10 7.32
N TYR A 125 -5.24 22.98 7.85
CA TYR A 125 -6.06 21.95 8.50
C TYR A 125 -6.02 22.01 10.03
N ILE A 126 -5.10 22.78 10.62
CA ILE A 126 -5.01 22.96 12.08
C ILE A 126 -6.04 24.00 12.53
N LYS A 127 -6.89 23.62 13.48
CA LYS A 127 -7.96 24.47 14.04
C LYS A 127 -7.42 25.52 15.01
N ASN A 128 -6.51 25.13 15.91
CA ASN A 128 -5.92 26.04 16.87
C ASN A 128 -4.81 26.88 16.22
N LYS A 129 -5.10 28.15 15.91
CA LYS A 129 -4.13 29.08 15.28
C LYS A 129 -3.08 29.63 16.25
N LYS A 130 -3.22 29.42 17.56
CA LYS A 130 -2.24 29.81 18.57
C LYS A 130 -1.18 28.74 18.84
N LEU A 131 -1.29 27.57 18.20
CA LEU A 131 -0.35 26.46 18.32
C LEU A 131 1.07 26.88 17.92
N GLU A 132 2.05 26.60 18.78
CA GLU A 132 3.45 26.62 18.37
C GLU A 132 3.77 25.35 17.56
N LEU A 133 3.99 25.49 16.26
CA LEU A 133 4.28 24.35 15.37
C LEU A 133 5.76 24.32 14.97
N ILE A 134 6.46 23.25 15.35
CA ILE A 134 7.83 22.94 14.93
C ILE A 134 7.81 21.78 13.93
N LEU A 135 8.48 21.99 12.80
CA LEU A 135 8.62 21.00 11.74
C LEU A 135 10.11 20.86 11.46
N GLU A 136 10.69 19.70 11.75
CA GLU A 136 12.11 19.44 11.54
C GLU A 136 12.32 18.04 10.95
N HIS A 137 13.41 17.88 10.21
CA HIS A 137 13.85 16.56 9.79
C HIS A 137 14.55 15.84 10.94
N LYS A 138 14.30 14.53 11.08
CA LYS A 138 14.90 13.70 12.13
C LYS A 138 14.58 14.25 13.51
N ALA A 139 13.37 14.80 13.66
CA ALA A 139 12.91 15.34 14.92
C ALA A 139 12.88 14.25 16.01
N ASP A 140 12.67 12.99 15.61
CA ASP A 140 12.76 11.80 16.45
C ASP A 140 14.15 11.61 17.11
N MET A 141 15.23 12.13 16.53
CA MET A 141 16.58 12.08 17.12
C MET A 141 16.82 13.23 18.11
N LYS A 142 16.12 14.35 17.93
CA LYS A 142 16.34 15.58 18.70
C LYS A 142 15.35 15.76 19.86
N TYR A 143 14.12 15.30 19.71
CA TYR A 143 13.04 15.55 20.67
C TYR A 143 12.52 14.25 21.27
N PRO A 144 12.65 14.03 22.60
CA PRO A 144 12.16 12.81 23.26
C PRO A 144 10.69 12.52 22.98
N ILE A 145 9.85 13.56 22.94
CA ILE A 145 8.43 13.42 22.66
C ILE A 145 8.14 12.86 21.25
N VAL A 146 8.95 13.22 20.26
CA VAL A 146 8.85 12.69 18.89
C VAL A 146 9.40 11.25 18.85
N SER A 147 10.49 10.96 19.57
CA SER A 147 10.98 9.59 19.73
C SER A 147 9.93 8.67 20.36
N ALA A 148 9.15 9.17 21.32
CA ALA A 148 8.07 8.43 21.96
C ALA A 148 6.95 8.09 20.96
N ALA A 149 6.51 9.06 20.16
CA ALA A 149 5.57 8.83 19.07
C ALA A 149 6.10 7.82 18.04
N SER A 150 7.39 7.91 17.72
CA SER A 150 8.11 6.98 16.84
C SER A 150 8.02 5.53 17.29
N ILE A 151 8.18 5.29 18.59
CA ILE A 151 8.10 3.96 19.20
C ILE A 151 6.67 3.42 19.09
N ILE A 152 5.68 4.22 19.47
CA ILE A 152 4.27 3.82 19.41
C ILE A 152 3.84 3.51 17.97
N ALA A 153 4.23 4.33 17.00
CA ALA A 153 3.97 4.08 15.59
C ALA A 153 4.59 2.76 15.12
N LYS A 154 5.86 2.50 15.46
CA LYS A 154 6.58 1.28 15.06
C LYS A 154 5.97 0.02 15.67
N VAL A 155 5.69 0.03 16.97
CA VAL A 155 5.05 -1.10 17.66
C VAL A 155 3.67 -1.37 17.09
N THR A 156 2.87 -0.32 16.87
CA THR A 156 1.54 -0.48 16.27
C THR A 156 1.63 -1.05 14.85
N ARG A 157 2.54 -0.55 14.03
CA ARG A 157 2.77 -1.12 12.69
C ARG A 157 3.18 -2.59 12.76
N ASP A 158 4.12 -2.94 13.63
CA ASP A 158 4.58 -4.32 13.78
C ASP A 158 3.41 -5.23 14.19
N ARG A 159 2.54 -4.78 15.10
CA ARG A 159 1.30 -5.48 15.48
C ARG A 159 0.34 -5.62 14.28
N GLU A 160 0.14 -4.60 13.45
CA GLU A 160 -0.68 -4.68 12.23
C GLU A 160 -0.12 -5.66 11.19
N ILE A 161 1.19 -5.68 10.99
CA ILE A 161 1.85 -6.64 10.10
C ILE A 161 1.65 -8.07 10.60
N GLU A 162 1.77 -8.32 11.90
CA GLU A 162 1.51 -9.64 12.49
C GLU A 162 0.04 -10.05 12.36
N LYS A 163 -0.92 -9.11 12.48
CA LYS A 163 -2.34 -9.38 12.20
C LYS A 163 -2.54 -9.84 10.75
N ILE A 164 -1.90 -9.19 9.78
CA ILE A 164 -1.97 -9.57 8.36
C ILE A 164 -1.37 -10.97 8.16
N LYS A 165 -0.19 -11.26 8.72
CA LYS A 165 0.44 -12.59 8.65
C LYS A 165 -0.45 -13.69 9.20
N LYS A 166 -1.06 -13.46 10.38
CA LYS A 166 -2.01 -14.42 11.00
C LYS A 166 -3.23 -14.65 10.11
N LYS A 167 -3.79 -13.59 9.51
CA LYS A 167 -4.97 -13.67 8.64
C LYS A 167 -4.70 -14.47 7.36
N ILE A 168 -3.57 -14.23 6.69
CA ILE A 168 -3.26 -14.90 5.42
C ILE A 168 -2.49 -16.21 5.59
N LYS A 169 -2.01 -16.50 6.80
CA LYS A 169 -1.21 -17.68 7.18
C LYS A 169 0.05 -17.88 6.32
N VAL A 170 0.68 -16.78 5.91
CA VAL A 170 1.93 -16.78 5.14
C VAL A 170 2.88 -15.75 5.72
N ASN A 171 4.15 -16.13 5.88
CA ASN A 171 5.20 -15.21 6.28
C ASN A 171 5.75 -14.49 5.05
N PHE A 172 5.40 -13.21 4.90
CA PHE A 172 5.88 -12.33 3.83
C PHE A 172 7.09 -11.46 4.23
N GLY A 173 7.72 -11.74 5.37
CA GLY A 173 8.82 -10.92 5.87
C GLY A 173 8.36 -9.59 6.49
N SER A 174 9.15 -8.54 6.26
CA SER A 174 8.97 -7.20 6.83
C SER A 174 7.97 -6.31 6.07
N GLY A 175 7.68 -6.66 4.81
CA GLY A 175 6.92 -5.83 3.88
C GLY A 175 7.76 -4.79 3.12
N TYR A 176 9.07 -4.70 3.40
CA TYR A 176 10.02 -3.88 2.64
C TYR A 176 10.70 -4.68 1.54
N MET A 177 11.00 -4.04 0.41
CA MET A 177 11.69 -4.69 -0.71
C MET A 177 13.15 -5.06 -0.43
N SER A 178 13.74 -4.55 0.65
CA SER A 178 15.06 -4.98 1.14
C SER A 178 15.03 -6.37 1.78
N ASP A 179 13.86 -6.88 2.14
CA ASP A 179 13.68 -8.24 2.68
C ASP A 179 13.38 -9.21 1.53
N PRO A 180 14.24 -10.21 1.28
CA PRO A 180 14.02 -11.20 0.22
C PRO A 180 12.68 -11.94 0.32
N LYS A 181 12.16 -12.16 1.54
CA LYS A 181 10.85 -12.81 1.74
C LYS A 181 9.72 -11.95 1.18
N THR A 182 9.81 -10.63 1.33
CA THR A 182 8.83 -9.70 0.77
C THR A 182 8.86 -9.74 -0.75
N VAL A 183 10.06 -9.78 -1.36
CA VAL A 183 10.22 -9.82 -2.82
C VAL A 183 9.53 -11.06 -3.39
N ILE A 184 9.89 -12.24 -2.87
CA ILE A 184 9.32 -13.52 -3.30
C ILE A 184 7.81 -13.54 -3.08
N PHE A 185 7.35 -13.01 -1.94
CA PHE A 185 5.93 -12.97 -1.62
C PHE A 185 5.15 -12.06 -2.58
N LEU A 186 5.67 -10.88 -2.92
CA LEU A 186 5.04 -9.98 -3.88
C LEU A 186 4.89 -10.65 -5.25
N GLU A 187 5.96 -11.27 -5.78
CA GLU A 187 5.91 -11.96 -7.08
C GLU A 187 4.86 -13.07 -7.13
N LYS A 188 4.71 -13.82 -6.03
CA LYS A 188 3.82 -14.99 -5.97
C LYS A 188 2.36 -14.64 -5.62
N TYR A 189 2.13 -13.59 -4.82
CA TYR A 189 0.84 -13.38 -4.16
C TYR A 189 0.17 -12.02 -4.43
N PHE A 190 0.74 -11.15 -5.27
CA PHE A 190 0.17 -9.81 -5.52
C PHE A 190 -1.30 -9.84 -6.00
N GLU A 191 -1.69 -10.82 -6.82
CA GLU A 191 -3.08 -11.01 -7.26
C GLU A 191 -3.97 -11.70 -6.23
N LYS A 192 -3.39 -12.55 -5.36
CA LYS A 192 -4.16 -13.33 -4.38
C LYS A 192 -4.58 -12.47 -3.19
N TYR A 193 -3.71 -11.56 -2.76
CA TYR A 193 -3.97 -10.70 -1.59
C TYR A 193 -3.81 -9.21 -1.94
N PRO A 194 -4.51 -8.69 -2.97
CA PRO A 194 -4.22 -7.35 -3.52
C PRO A 194 -4.47 -6.22 -2.51
N LYS A 195 -5.31 -6.44 -1.49
CA LYS A 195 -5.68 -5.44 -0.47
C LYS A 195 -4.56 -5.15 0.55
N ILE A 196 -3.55 -6.01 0.66
CA ILE A 196 -2.45 -5.80 1.61
C ILE A 196 -1.28 -5.05 0.98
N PHE A 197 -1.29 -4.85 -0.34
CA PHE A 197 -0.23 -4.19 -1.09
C PHE A 197 -0.60 -2.74 -1.40
N ARG A 198 0.42 -1.89 -1.44
CA ARG A 198 0.34 -0.53 -2.00
C ARG A 198 0.61 -0.62 -3.50
N LYS A 199 -0.45 -0.53 -4.28
CA LYS A 199 -0.42 -0.71 -5.74
C LYS A 199 0.19 0.48 -6.46
N SER A 200 0.20 1.65 -5.81
CA SER A 200 0.84 2.85 -6.34
C SER A 200 2.37 2.80 -6.31
N TRP A 201 2.96 1.87 -5.55
CA TRP A 201 4.42 1.73 -5.38
C TRP A 201 5.05 1.06 -6.60
N ALA A 202 6.23 1.55 -7.01
CA ALA A 202 6.94 1.07 -8.19
C ALA A 202 7.16 -0.46 -8.21
N PRO A 203 7.58 -1.13 -7.12
CA PRO A 203 7.69 -2.59 -7.09
C PRO A 203 6.41 -3.34 -7.50
N TYR A 204 5.24 -2.93 -7.00
CA TYR A 204 3.96 -3.53 -7.37
C TYR A 204 3.63 -3.26 -8.84
N LYS A 205 3.77 -1.99 -9.28
CA LYS A 205 3.56 -1.60 -10.68
C LYS A 205 4.43 -2.40 -11.64
N ASN A 206 5.71 -2.58 -11.31
CA ASN A 206 6.68 -3.29 -12.14
C ASN A 206 6.35 -4.78 -12.29
N ILE A 207 5.92 -5.44 -11.22
CA ILE A 207 5.53 -6.87 -11.29
C ILE A 207 4.20 -7.02 -12.05
N SER A 208 3.24 -6.14 -11.78
CA SER A 208 1.97 -6.13 -12.49
C SER A 208 2.15 -5.86 -13.99
N SER A 209 3.01 -4.90 -14.36
CA SER A 209 3.29 -4.55 -15.75
C SER A 209 4.09 -5.63 -16.47
N LYS A 210 5.12 -6.21 -15.85
CA LYS A 210 5.87 -7.34 -16.43
C LYS A 210 4.98 -8.54 -16.73
N LYS A 211 4.05 -8.86 -15.82
CA LYS A 211 3.11 -9.96 -16.06
C LYS A 211 2.11 -9.63 -17.17
N PHE A 212 1.63 -8.38 -17.22
CA PHE A 212 0.78 -7.91 -18.31
C PHE A 212 1.50 -7.94 -19.65
N GLN A 213 2.75 -7.49 -19.71
CA GLN A 213 3.61 -7.57 -20.90
C GLN A 213 3.82 -9.02 -21.31
N LYS A 214 4.14 -9.92 -20.38
CA LYS A 214 4.28 -11.35 -20.69
C LYS A 214 2.98 -11.96 -21.26
N LYS A 215 1.81 -11.55 -20.76
CA LYS A 215 0.51 -11.94 -21.36
C LYS A 215 0.34 -11.37 -22.77
N LEU A 216 0.75 -10.11 -23.00
CA LEU A 216 0.74 -9.47 -24.31
C LEU A 216 1.70 -10.13 -25.30
N ASP A 217 2.91 -10.48 -24.88
CA ASP A 217 3.91 -11.16 -25.72
C ASP A 217 3.42 -12.56 -26.09
N LEU A 218 2.90 -13.32 -25.12
CA LEU A 218 2.24 -14.59 -25.38
C LEU A 218 1.07 -14.44 -26.36
N PHE A 219 0.31 -13.34 -26.27
CA PHE A 219 -0.76 -13.02 -27.21
C PHE A 219 -0.22 -12.58 -28.59
N ALA A 220 0.89 -11.85 -28.66
CA ALA A 220 1.49 -11.37 -29.90
C ALA A 220 2.15 -12.54 -30.68
N ASP A 221 2.91 -13.40 -29.99
CA ASP A 221 3.43 -14.66 -30.53
C ASP A 221 2.30 -15.55 -31.08
N PHE A 222 1.17 -15.53 -30.38
CA PHE A 222 -0.04 -16.24 -30.76
C PHE A 222 -0.72 -15.64 -32.02
N ILE A 223 -0.78 -14.31 -32.17
CA ILE A 223 -1.30 -13.65 -33.38
C ILE A 223 -0.33 -13.81 -34.57
N ASN A 224 0.98 -13.78 -34.33
CA ASN A 224 1.98 -13.89 -35.40
C ASN A 224 2.07 -15.31 -35.99
N LYS A 225 1.68 -16.34 -35.23
CA LYS A 225 1.49 -17.71 -35.73
C LYS A 225 0.14 -17.92 -36.45
N ALA A 226 -0.74 -16.92 -36.49
CA ALA A 226 -1.99 -16.97 -37.23
C ALA A 226 -1.76 -16.65 -38.71
N GLU A 227 -2.24 -17.51 -39.61
CA GLU A 227 -2.32 -17.16 -41.04
C GLU A 227 -3.09 -15.83 -41.21
N HIS A 228 -2.70 -15.00 -42.19
CA HIS A 228 -3.17 -13.62 -42.37
C HIS A 228 -4.71 -13.46 -42.33
N LYS A 229 -5.45 -14.49 -42.75
CA LYS A 229 -6.91 -14.59 -42.76
C LYS A 229 -7.56 -14.65 -41.36
N ASN A 230 -6.82 -15.03 -40.31
CA ASN A 230 -7.37 -15.30 -38.97
C ASN A 230 -7.06 -14.20 -37.94
N LYS A 231 -6.23 -13.20 -38.27
CA LYS A 231 -5.78 -12.16 -37.32
C LYS A 231 -6.95 -11.34 -36.74
N ASN A 232 -7.92 -10.94 -37.56
CA ASN A 232 -9.08 -10.15 -37.10
C ASN A 232 -9.96 -10.94 -36.12
N LEU A 233 -10.15 -12.24 -36.37
CA LEU A 233 -10.96 -13.10 -35.51
C LEU A 233 -10.24 -13.41 -34.19
N ALA A 234 -8.93 -13.62 -34.23
CA ALA A 234 -8.11 -13.81 -33.03
C ALA A 234 -8.07 -12.55 -32.13
N ILE A 235 -8.06 -11.34 -32.71
CA ILE A 235 -8.21 -10.08 -31.97
C ILE A 235 -9.59 -10.00 -31.28
N LYS A 236 -10.67 -10.37 -31.99
CA LYS A 236 -12.02 -10.39 -31.42
C LYS A 236 -12.13 -11.40 -30.27
N LEU A 237 -11.49 -12.56 -30.37
CA LEU A 237 -11.46 -13.57 -29.31
C LEU A 237 -10.79 -13.06 -28.03
N LYS A 238 -9.78 -12.17 -28.13
CA LYS A 238 -9.16 -11.58 -26.94
C LYS A 238 -10.14 -10.81 -26.07
N LYS A 239 -11.13 -10.13 -26.66
CA LYS A 239 -12.16 -9.39 -25.92
C LYS A 239 -12.94 -10.28 -24.94
N LEU A 240 -12.94 -11.60 -25.15
CA LEU A 240 -13.59 -12.54 -24.24
C LEU A 240 -12.86 -12.70 -22.90
N GLU A 241 -11.59 -12.26 -22.78
CA GLU A 241 -10.91 -12.21 -21.48
C GLU A 241 -11.64 -11.28 -20.49
N ASP A 242 -12.23 -10.19 -20.98
CA ASP A 242 -13.06 -9.27 -20.19
C ASP A 242 -14.35 -9.92 -19.68
N PHE A 243 -14.74 -11.05 -20.28
CA PHE A 243 -15.91 -11.86 -19.91
C PHE A 243 -15.53 -13.16 -19.20
N GLY A 244 -14.31 -13.23 -18.65
CA GLY A 244 -13.86 -14.36 -17.83
C GLY A 244 -13.42 -15.60 -18.61
N TYR A 245 -13.16 -15.47 -19.92
CA TYR A 245 -12.52 -16.53 -20.69
C TYR A 245 -11.01 -16.48 -20.53
N THR A 246 -10.37 -17.64 -20.38
CA THR A 246 -8.91 -17.75 -20.31
C THR A 246 -8.39 -18.62 -21.44
N PHE A 247 -7.26 -18.26 -22.02
CA PHE A 247 -6.54 -19.13 -22.95
C PHE A 247 -6.10 -20.43 -22.26
N ILE A 248 -6.31 -21.55 -22.94
CA ILE A 248 -5.87 -22.87 -22.50
C ILE A 248 -5.03 -23.52 -23.61
N PRO A 249 -4.18 -24.51 -23.28
CA PRO A 249 -3.44 -25.26 -24.29
C PRO A 249 -4.36 -25.88 -25.34
N THR A 250 -3.92 -25.86 -26.60
CA THR A 250 -4.61 -26.56 -27.70
C THR A 250 -4.53 -28.08 -27.50
N SER A 251 -5.59 -28.80 -27.89
CA SER A 251 -5.66 -30.26 -27.82
C SER A 251 -5.08 -30.96 -29.04
N ALA A 252 -4.90 -30.25 -30.15
CA ALA A 252 -4.44 -30.82 -31.40
C ALA A 252 -3.68 -29.80 -32.26
N GLU A 253 -2.80 -30.27 -33.15
CA GLU A 253 -1.95 -29.42 -33.98
C GLU A 253 -2.74 -28.56 -35.00
N HIS A 254 -3.96 -28.95 -35.34
CA HIS A 254 -4.83 -28.20 -36.26
C HIS A 254 -5.64 -27.11 -35.55
N GLU A 255 -5.62 -27.07 -34.21
CA GLU A 255 -6.18 -25.98 -33.43
C GLU A 255 -5.20 -24.81 -33.39
N HIS A 256 -5.75 -23.61 -33.52
CA HIS A 256 -5.01 -22.36 -33.48
C HIS A 256 -5.20 -21.61 -32.16
N VAL A 257 -6.44 -21.60 -31.64
CA VAL A 257 -6.78 -20.97 -30.36
C VAL A 257 -7.70 -21.89 -29.58
N ARG A 258 -7.50 -21.97 -28.27
CA ARG A 258 -8.48 -22.56 -27.38
C ARG A 258 -8.67 -21.68 -26.15
N MET A 259 -9.92 -21.32 -25.85
CA MET A 259 -10.29 -20.58 -24.66
C MET A 259 -11.32 -21.36 -23.85
N LYS A 260 -11.25 -21.22 -22.52
CA LYS A 260 -12.19 -21.81 -21.58
C LYS A 260 -12.85 -20.74 -20.73
N GLY A 261 -14.17 -20.82 -20.63
CA GLY A 261 -15.01 -20.02 -19.73
C GLY A 261 -16.34 -20.76 -19.54
N PRO A 262 -17.49 -20.04 -19.52
CA PRO A 262 -18.83 -20.64 -19.54
C PRO A 262 -19.07 -21.61 -20.72
N CYS A 263 -18.33 -21.46 -21.82
CA CYS A 263 -18.19 -22.46 -22.88
C CYS A 263 -16.72 -22.60 -23.31
N THR A 264 -16.41 -23.61 -24.11
CA THR A 264 -15.11 -23.79 -24.75
C THR A 264 -15.17 -23.22 -26.16
N ILE A 265 -14.16 -22.43 -26.53
CA ILE A 265 -14.06 -21.84 -27.86
C ILE A 265 -12.75 -22.32 -28.48
N THR A 266 -12.84 -22.88 -29.69
CA THR A 266 -11.70 -23.34 -30.46
C THR A 266 -11.69 -22.67 -31.83
N LEU A 267 -10.64 -21.91 -32.14
CA LEU A 267 -10.38 -21.44 -33.51
C LEU A 267 -9.38 -22.40 -34.14
N TYR A 268 -9.71 -22.96 -35.30
CA TYR A 268 -8.81 -23.84 -36.05
C TYR A 268 -7.91 -23.05 -36.99
N LYS A 269 -6.76 -23.62 -37.38
CA LYS A 269 -5.84 -23.01 -38.36
C LYS A 269 -6.54 -22.71 -39.71
N SER A 270 -7.56 -23.51 -40.06
CA SER A 270 -8.41 -23.28 -41.23
C SER A 270 -9.25 -22.00 -41.19
N GLY A 271 -9.39 -21.37 -40.01
CA GLY A 271 -10.28 -20.22 -39.77
C GLY A 271 -11.67 -20.60 -39.26
N LYS A 272 -11.97 -21.90 -39.13
CA LYS A 272 -13.23 -22.39 -38.54
C LYS A 272 -13.25 -22.06 -37.04
N LEU A 273 -14.33 -21.46 -36.56
CA LEU A 273 -14.58 -21.26 -35.13
C LEU A 273 -15.58 -22.31 -34.63
N LEU A 274 -15.26 -22.97 -33.53
CA LEU A 274 -16.12 -23.92 -32.85
C LEU A 274 -16.38 -23.45 -31.42
N ILE A 275 -17.65 -23.41 -31.02
CA ILE A 275 -18.07 -23.04 -29.67
C ILE A 275 -18.85 -24.22 -29.07
N GLN A 276 -18.30 -24.81 -28.00
CA GLN A 276 -18.84 -26.00 -27.33
C GLN A 276 -19.30 -25.66 -25.91
N GLY A 277 -20.58 -25.89 -25.61
CA GLY A 277 -21.18 -25.58 -24.32
C GLY A 277 -22.70 -25.48 -24.40
N LYS A 278 -23.33 -24.95 -23.35
CA LYS A 278 -24.78 -24.66 -23.37
C LYS A 278 -25.12 -23.59 -24.41
N GLU A 279 -26.28 -23.72 -25.03
CA GLU A 279 -26.72 -22.87 -26.14
C GLU A 279 -26.80 -21.37 -25.77
N GLU A 280 -27.20 -21.08 -24.52
CA GLU A 280 -27.21 -19.72 -23.95
C GLU A 280 -25.83 -19.05 -23.96
N HIS A 281 -24.76 -19.79 -23.65
CA HIS A 281 -23.39 -19.28 -23.64
C HIS A 281 -22.83 -19.13 -25.05
N LYS A 282 -23.20 -20.03 -25.98
CA LYS A 282 -22.80 -19.91 -27.39
C LYS A 282 -23.34 -18.62 -28.00
N LYS A 283 -24.64 -18.35 -27.83
CA LYS A 283 -25.29 -17.13 -28.34
C LYS A 283 -24.67 -15.85 -27.76
N ALA A 284 -24.27 -15.88 -26.48
CA ALA A 284 -23.58 -14.76 -25.84
C ALA A 284 -22.21 -14.49 -26.49
N VAL A 285 -21.42 -15.54 -26.73
CA VAL A 285 -20.11 -15.42 -27.41
C VAL A 285 -20.27 -14.95 -28.85
N GLU A 286 -21.23 -15.49 -29.60
CA GLU A 286 -21.50 -15.07 -30.99
C GLU A 286 -21.89 -13.58 -31.07
N LYS A 287 -22.62 -13.07 -30.08
CA LYS A 287 -22.96 -11.64 -29.99
C LYS A 287 -21.74 -10.76 -29.71
N ILE A 288 -20.76 -11.23 -28.94
CA ILE A 288 -19.51 -10.50 -28.64
C ILE A 288 -18.57 -10.52 -29.85
N LEU A 289 -18.62 -11.57 -30.68
CA LEU A 289 -17.74 -11.76 -31.84
C LEU A 289 -18.27 -11.14 -33.15
N LYS A 290 -19.54 -10.74 -33.23
CA LYS A 290 -20.07 -9.92 -34.33
C LYS A 290 -19.47 -8.51 -34.28
#